data_AF-A0AAD5JVC3-F1
#
_entry.id   AF-A0AAD5JVC3-F1
#
_cell.length_a   1.000
_cell.length_b   1.000
_cell.length_c   1.000
_cell.angle_alpha   90.00
_cell.angle_beta   90.00
_cell.angle_gamma   90.00
#
_symmetry.space_group_name_H-M   'P 1'
#
loop_
_entity.id
_entity.type
_entity.pdbx_description
1 polymer ?
#
loop_
_entity_poly.entity_id
_entity_poly.type
_entity_poly.pdbx_seq_one_letter_code
_entity_poly.pdbx_strand_id
1 'polypeptide(L)'
;MVYMLRSGLLRNFGGICDKKLFSHSYLGTKNLIEDYMDEVIAHIEYIESTDALDQQTKLKFLSDSRQSFGCSALVLQGGTAFALYHLGVLKALHEHGLLPRIISGTAVGAMIAALICIHTDEELPHILQPDGINLSAFATKSDRGHVKRRITRLLKYGYLMDMKVLQQCVRANVGDLTFEEAYARSKRVLNISVSSSRKNEVPQLLNYLTAPNVLIWSAACCSTASTGLFGSCDLLAKDTSGNIVKWSPSAVKWNHWSEATQNDSEEPLHRLSELFNVNHFIVSQATTYALPFIAKENSLQQHESLWNKLAYIVASEMKHRLYQIDQLYAIPNILRPFIEEKISGNVTIAPRVAISDFNIVFSNPTASSLAYWIRHGEQSTWPLLSFIRTRCMIELALDKAVLRLKAMNVERPPVVVTPGKHIEQKKRARSMH
;
A
#
# COMPACT_ATOMS: atom_id res chain seq x y z
N MET A 1 -20.41 -1.54 -29.22
CA MET A 1 -19.99 -2.12 -27.92
C MET A 1 -18.57 -1.67 -27.53
N VAL A 2 -17.51 -2.12 -28.22
CA VAL A 2 -16.09 -1.79 -27.91
C VAL A 2 -15.84 -0.29 -27.72
N TYR A 3 -16.37 0.56 -28.62
CA TYR A 3 -16.24 2.02 -28.51
C TYR A 3 -16.90 2.59 -27.23
N MET A 4 -18.14 2.18 -26.95
CA MET A 4 -18.89 2.64 -25.78
C MET A 4 -18.27 2.17 -24.47
N LEU A 5 -17.72 0.96 -24.43
CA LEU A 5 -17.05 0.43 -23.25
C LEU A 5 -15.79 1.26 -22.95
N ARG A 6 -15.00 1.62 -23.96
CA ARG A 6 -13.82 2.48 -23.76
C ARG A 6 -14.18 3.90 -23.32
N SER A 7 -15.22 4.51 -23.89
CA SER A 7 -15.61 5.88 -23.54
C SER A 7 -16.39 5.99 -22.22
N GLY A 8 -17.10 4.91 -21.83
CA GLY A 8 -17.99 4.89 -20.67
C GLY A 8 -17.36 4.40 -19.37
N LEU A 9 -16.15 3.81 -19.43
CA LEU A 9 -15.44 3.27 -18.25
C LEU A 9 -14.87 4.39 -17.38
N LEU A 10 -15.73 4.97 -16.55
CA LEU A 10 -15.37 5.91 -15.50
C LEU A 10 -15.54 5.25 -14.13
N ARG A 11 -14.51 5.35 -13.29
CA ARG A 11 -14.51 4.73 -11.95
C ARG A 11 -15.61 5.23 -11.03
N ASN A 12 -16.11 6.45 -11.22
CA ASN A 12 -17.25 7.00 -10.48
C ASN A 12 -18.35 7.48 -11.42
N PHE A 13 -18.76 6.64 -12.38
CA PHE A 13 -19.87 6.93 -13.27
C PHE A 13 -21.15 7.20 -12.45
N GLY A 14 -21.82 8.33 -12.70
CA GLY A 14 -23.09 8.66 -12.04
C GLY A 14 -23.07 8.70 -10.50
N GLY A 15 -21.90 8.75 -9.86
CA GLY A 15 -21.80 8.72 -8.39
C GLY A 15 -21.99 7.35 -7.76
N ILE A 16 -21.90 6.24 -8.52
CA ILE A 16 -22.05 4.87 -8.00
C ILE A 16 -21.06 4.51 -6.89
N CYS A 17 -19.97 5.27 -6.78
CA CYS A 17 -18.95 5.10 -5.75
C CYS A 17 -18.99 6.18 -4.66
N ASP A 18 -20.13 6.85 -4.43
CA ASP A 18 -20.25 7.78 -3.30
C ASP A 18 -20.28 7.02 -1.96
N LYS A 19 -19.49 7.49 -0.98
CA LYS A 19 -19.41 6.93 0.38
C LYS A 19 -20.79 6.92 1.05
N LYS A 20 -21.64 7.92 0.75
CA LYS A 20 -22.99 8.05 1.32
C LYS A 20 -23.91 6.88 0.98
N LEU A 21 -23.70 6.17 -0.12
CA LEU A 21 -24.50 5.00 -0.47
C LEU A 21 -24.27 3.84 0.51
N PHE A 22 -23.09 3.79 1.15
CA PHE A 22 -22.67 2.74 2.07
C PHE A 22 -22.83 3.17 3.54
N SER A 23 -23.51 4.30 3.78
CA SER A 23 -23.81 4.76 5.13
C SER A 23 -24.90 3.90 5.77
N HIS A 24 -26.11 3.86 5.20
CA HIS A 24 -27.26 3.24 5.86
C HIS A 24 -27.31 1.71 5.82
N SER A 25 -26.92 1.10 4.70
CA SER A 25 -26.80 -0.36 4.58
C SER A 25 -25.50 -0.72 3.87
N TYR A 26 -24.79 -1.68 4.45
CA TYR A 26 -23.54 -2.19 3.88
C TYR A 26 -23.80 -3.12 2.68
N LEU A 27 -24.95 -3.82 2.63
CA LEU A 27 -25.27 -4.85 1.63
C LEU A 27 -26.73 -4.77 1.14
N GLY A 28 -26.99 -5.27 -0.06
CA GLY A 28 -28.34 -5.61 -0.54
C GLY A 28 -29.27 -4.46 -0.90
N THR A 29 -28.81 -3.21 -0.88
CA THR A 29 -29.61 -2.04 -1.31
C THR A 29 -29.17 -1.46 -2.65
N LYS A 30 -28.08 -1.98 -3.24
CA LYS A 30 -27.39 -1.40 -4.40
C LYS A 30 -27.57 -2.27 -5.65
N ASN A 31 -28.72 -2.92 -5.80
CA ASN A 31 -28.99 -3.88 -6.87
C ASN A 31 -28.69 -3.29 -8.25
N LEU A 32 -29.17 -2.07 -8.56
CA LEU A 32 -28.89 -1.42 -9.84
C LEU A 32 -27.40 -1.16 -10.11
N ILE A 33 -26.62 -0.90 -9.06
CA ILE A 33 -25.18 -0.70 -9.18
C ILE A 33 -24.49 -2.05 -9.41
N GLU A 34 -24.90 -3.08 -8.67
CA GLU A 34 -24.40 -4.44 -8.82
C GLU A 34 -24.71 -4.99 -10.22
N ASP A 35 -25.95 -4.87 -10.69
CA ASP A 35 -26.39 -5.27 -12.03
C ASP A 35 -25.60 -4.56 -13.13
N TYR A 36 -25.37 -3.24 -13.00
CA TYR A 36 -24.56 -2.48 -13.95
C TYR A 36 -23.11 -2.98 -13.99
N MET A 37 -22.52 -3.25 -12.83
CA MET A 37 -21.14 -3.72 -12.72
C MET A 37 -20.99 -5.12 -13.33
N ASP A 38 -21.94 -6.01 -13.07
CA ASP A 38 -21.97 -7.35 -13.61
C ASP A 38 -22.14 -7.33 -15.14
N GLU A 39 -22.98 -6.45 -15.69
CA GLU A 39 -23.13 -6.27 -17.13
C GLU A 39 -21.84 -5.75 -17.79
N VAL A 40 -21.14 -4.80 -17.15
CA VAL A 40 -19.83 -4.31 -17.65
C VAL A 40 -18.80 -5.44 -17.66
N ILE A 41 -18.78 -6.28 -16.63
CA ILE A 41 -17.88 -7.44 -16.56
C ILE A 41 -18.23 -8.47 -17.63
N ALA A 42 -19.51 -8.78 -17.81
CA ALA A 42 -19.97 -9.68 -18.86
C ALA A 42 -19.56 -9.19 -20.26
N HIS A 43 -19.62 -7.88 -20.51
CA HIS A 43 -19.11 -7.31 -21.77
C HIS A 43 -17.59 -7.44 -21.92
N ILE A 44 -16.80 -7.30 -20.84
CA ILE A 44 -15.34 -7.51 -20.88
C ILE A 44 -15.03 -8.97 -21.23
N GLU A 45 -15.71 -9.92 -20.58
CA GLU A 45 -15.55 -11.36 -20.82
C GLU A 45 -16.03 -11.78 -22.22
N TYR A 46 -17.09 -11.15 -22.72
CA TYR A 46 -17.56 -11.36 -24.08
C TYR A 46 -16.53 -10.88 -25.12
N ILE A 47 -15.89 -9.71 -24.91
CA ILE A 47 -14.81 -9.23 -25.80
C ILE A 47 -13.59 -10.16 -25.76
N GLU A 48 -13.28 -10.71 -24.59
CA GLU A 48 -12.20 -11.70 -24.43
C GLU A 48 -12.48 -12.98 -25.26
N SER A 49 -13.68 -13.54 -25.13
CA SER A 49 -14.09 -14.81 -25.76
C SER A 49 -14.46 -14.71 -27.24
N THR A 50 -14.84 -13.54 -27.75
CA THR A 50 -15.35 -13.37 -29.13
C THR A 50 -14.28 -13.63 -30.19
N ASP A 51 -14.48 -14.59 -31.10
CA ASP A 51 -13.51 -14.88 -32.19
C ASP A 51 -13.48 -13.84 -33.33
N ALA A 52 -14.41 -12.88 -33.33
CA ALA A 52 -14.51 -11.86 -34.38
C ALA A 52 -13.34 -10.84 -34.39
N LEU A 53 -12.53 -10.79 -33.33
CA LEU A 53 -11.39 -9.88 -33.21
C LEU A 53 -10.08 -10.65 -33.11
N ASP A 54 -9.05 -10.14 -33.78
CA ASP A 54 -7.70 -10.66 -33.61
C ASP A 54 -7.20 -10.49 -32.17
N GLN A 55 -6.41 -11.45 -31.70
CA GLN A 55 -5.91 -11.52 -30.33
C GLN A 55 -5.04 -10.30 -29.96
N GLN A 56 -4.26 -9.77 -30.90
CA GLN A 56 -3.45 -8.57 -30.65
C GLN A 56 -4.34 -7.34 -30.48
N THR A 57 -5.41 -7.25 -31.26
CA THR A 57 -6.39 -6.16 -31.18
C THR A 57 -7.14 -6.22 -29.85
N LYS A 58 -7.54 -7.41 -29.39
CA LYS A 58 -8.15 -7.62 -28.06
C LYS A 58 -7.20 -7.19 -26.94
N LEU A 59 -5.95 -7.65 -26.98
CA LEU A 59 -4.96 -7.33 -25.97
C LEU A 59 -4.70 -5.82 -25.91
N LYS A 60 -4.53 -5.17 -27.07
CA LYS A 60 -4.37 -3.72 -27.17
C LYS A 60 -5.58 -2.99 -26.58
N PHE A 61 -6.79 -3.39 -26.96
CA PHE A 61 -8.01 -2.79 -26.44
C PHE A 61 -8.11 -2.91 -24.91
N LEU A 62 -7.94 -4.11 -24.34
CA LEU A 62 -8.05 -4.32 -22.90
C LEU A 62 -6.92 -3.64 -22.12
N SER A 63 -5.69 -3.63 -22.66
CA SER A 63 -4.57 -2.92 -22.05
C SER A 63 -4.80 -1.41 -22.03
N ASP A 64 -5.28 -0.83 -23.13
CA ASP A 64 -5.63 0.59 -23.23
C ASP A 64 -6.79 0.94 -22.28
N SER A 65 -7.84 0.11 -22.23
CA SER A 65 -8.99 0.31 -21.34
C SER A 65 -8.56 0.26 -19.88
N ARG A 66 -7.69 -0.68 -19.51
CA ARG A 66 -7.10 -0.74 -18.17
C ARG A 66 -6.29 0.51 -17.84
N GLN A 67 -5.45 0.98 -18.76
CA GLN A 67 -4.67 2.20 -18.56
C GLN A 67 -5.57 3.43 -18.41
N SER A 68 -6.67 3.52 -19.16
CA SER A 68 -7.65 4.60 -19.03
C SER A 68 -8.44 4.54 -17.72
N PHE A 69 -8.76 3.34 -17.22
CA PHE A 69 -9.53 3.17 -15.99
C PHE A 69 -8.70 3.46 -14.72
N GLY A 70 -7.39 3.24 -14.80
CA GLY A 70 -6.44 3.41 -13.71
C GLY A 70 -6.41 2.23 -12.73
N CYS A 71 -5.50 2.31 -11.76
CA CYS A 71 -5.24 1.22 -10.80
C CYS A 71 -5.58 1.62 -9.37
N SER A 72 -5.78 0.61 -8.53
CA SER A 72 -5.95 0.74 -7.08
C SER A 72 -4.65 0.39 -6.35
N ALA A 73 -4.35 1.13 -5.28
CA ALA A 73 -3.25 0.81 -4.39
C ALA A 73 -3.71 0.71 -2.94
N LEU A 74 -3.12 -0.25 -2.21
CA LEU A 74 -3.28 -0.37 -0.77
C LEU A 74 -2.12 0.34 -0.07
N VAL A 75 -2.43 1.26 0.82
CA VAL A 75 -1.45 2.06 1.56
C VAL A 75 -1.56 1.72 3.04
N LEU A 76 -0.54 1.01 3.55
CA LEU A 76 -0.44 0.60 4.95
C LEU A 76 0.34 1.68 5.72
N GLN A 77 -0.39 2.62 6.31
CA GLN A 77 0.22 3.63 7.14
C GLN A 77 0.54 3.05 8.52
N GLY A 78 1.82 2.90 8.81
CA GLY A 78 2.32 2.41 10.09
C GLY A 78 3.04 3.50 10.87
N GLY A 79 2.94 3.46 12.19
CA GLY A 79 3.71 4.33 13.07
C GLY A 79 3.82 3.85 14.52
N THR A 80 3.10 2.78 14.87
CA THR A 80 3.07 2.21 16.22
C THR A 80 2.79 0.70 16.17
N ALA A 81 2.84 0.02 17.32
CA ALA A 81 2.52 -1.41 17.44
C ALA A 81 1.08 -1.76 16.99
N PHE A 82 0.17 -0.80 16.93
CA PHE A 82 -1.19 -1.01 16.42
C PHE A 82 -1.21 -1.46 14.95
N ALA A 83 -0.17 -1.14 14.17
CA ALA A 83 -0.08 -1.53 12.76
C ALA A 83 -0.16 -3.04 12.52
N LEU A 84 -0.05 -3.89 13.55
CA LEU A 84 -0.32 -5.32 13.44
C LEU A 84 -1.73 -5.65 12.94
N TYR A 85 -2.72 -4.77 13.13
CA TYR A 85 -4.07 -5.00 12.60
C TYR A 85 -4.11 -5.02 11.06
N HIS A 86 -3.11 -4.42 10.39
CA HIS A 86 -3.00 -4.47 8.92
C HIS A 86 -3.00 -5.90 8.39
N LEU A 87 -2.48 -6.87 9.16
CA LEU A 87 -2.56 -8.30 8.82
C LEU A 87 -4.01 -8.77 8.64
N GLY A 88 -4.91 -8.33 9.52
CA GLY A 88 -6.34 -8.61 9.43
C GLY A 88 -7.02 -7.94 8.24
N VAL A 89 -6.63 -6.70 7.93
CA VAL A 89 -7.13 -6.00 6.73
C VAL A 89 -6.72 -6.75 5.47
N LEU A 90 -5.45 -7.13 5.39
CA LEU A 90 -4.88 -7.87 4.27
C LEU A 90 -5.52 -9.24 4.11
N LYS A 91 -5.78 -9.94 5.22
CA LYS A 91 -6.52 -11.20 5.23
C LYS A 91 -7.93 -11.04 4.71
N ALA A 92 -8.70 -10.09 5.23
CA ALA A 92 -10.07 -9.85 4.76
C ALA A 92 -10.13 -9.48 3.26
N LEU A 93 -9.21 -8.63 2.78
CA LEU A 93 -9.12 -8.27 1.36
C LEU A 93 -8.70 -9.45 0.48
N HIS A 94 -7.76 -10.27 0.94
CA HIS A 94 -7.29 -11.44 0.20
C HIS A 94 -8.37 -12.52 0.08
N GLU A 95 -9.07 -12.85 1.18
CA GLU A 95 -10.16 -13.84 1.19
C GLU A 95 -11.31 -13.48 0.24
N HIS A 96 -11.54 -12.18 0.02
CA HIS A 96 -12.57 -11.69 -0.90
C HIS A 96 -12.03 -11.41 -2.32
N GLY A 97 -10.75 -11.69 -2.59
CA GLY A 97 -10.13 -11.42 -3.89
C GLY A 97 -10.03 -9.93 -4.24
N LEU A 98 -10.02 -9.05 -3.25
CA LEU A 98 -9.99 -7.58 -3.37
C LEU A 98 -8.61 -6.98 -3.05
N LEU A 99 -7.60 -7.81 -2.82
CA LEU A 99 -6.24 -7.33 -2.51
C LEU A 99 -5.59 -6.68 -3.75
N PRO A 100 -5.29 -5.37 -3.73
CA PRO A 100 -4.64 -4.71 -4.86
C PRO A 100 -3.22 -5.22 -5.09
N ARG A 101 -2.77 -5.17 -6.34
CA ARG A 101 -1.41 -5.57 -6.73
C ARG A 101 -0.33 -4.59 -6.26
N ILE A 102 -0.71 -3.32 -6.10
CA ILE A 102 0.18 -2.25 -5.69
C ILE A 102 -0.01 -2.03 -4.20
N ILE A 103 1.03 -2.30 -3.43
CA ILE A 103 1.04 -2.17 -1.98
C ILE A 103 2.14 -1.18 -1.59
N SER A 104 1.77 -0.18 -0.82
CA SER A 104 2.68 0.80 -0.24
C SER A 104 2.64 0.71 1.26
N GLY A 105 3.80 0.81 1.92
CA GLY A 105 3.86 0.76 3.37
C GLY A 105 4.81 1.81 3.94
N THR A 106 4.46 2.30 5.13
CA THR A 106 5.31 3.17 5.95
C THR A 106 5.56 2.55 7.31
N ALA A 107 6.80 2.65 7.81
CA ALA A 107 7.24 2.08 9.07
C ALA A 107 6.81 0.61 9.27
N VAL A 108 6.06 0.30 10.32
CA VAL A 108 5.59 -1.07 10.59
C VAL A 108 4.67 -1.58 9.46
N GLY A 109 3.94 -0.69 8.78
CA GLY A 109 3.17 -1.03 7.58
C GLY A 109 4.06 -1.46 6.40
N ALA A 110 5.28 -0.91 6.28
CA ALA A 110 6.26 -1.37 5.29
C ALA A 110 6.74 -2.80 5.55
N MET A 111 6.87 -3.20 6.81
CA MET A 111 7.25 -4.56 7.19
C MET A 111 6.17 -5.57 6.82
N ILE A 112 4.91 -5.22 7.08
CA ILE A 112 3.77 -6.07 6.73
C ILE A 112 3.58 -6.11 5.21
N ALA A 113 3.71 -4.98 4.51
CA ALA A 113 3.69 -4.93 3.05
C ALA A 113 4.80 -5.79 2.44
N ALA A 114 6.03 -5.70 2.96
CA ALA A 114 7.15 -6.53 2.55
C ALA A 114 6.84 -8.02 2.72
N LEU A 115 6.33 -8.41 3.89
CA LEU A 115 5.98 -9.79 4.17
C LEU A 115 4.96 -10.35 3.16
N ILE A 116 3.99 -9.56 2.72
CA ILE A 116 2.98 -10.02 1.75
C ILE A 116 3.51 -10.02 0.32
N CYS A 117 4.32 -9.03 -0.04
CA CYS A 117 4.85 -8.90 -1.40
C CYS A 117 5.96 -9.88 -1.76
N ILE A 118 6.50 -10.65 -0.80
CA ILE A 118 7.45 -11.74 -1.13
C ILE A 118 6.76 -13.10 -1.31
N HIS A 119 5.49 -13.21 -0.94
CA HIS A 119 4.74 -14.47 -0.97
C HIS A 119 3.72 -14.48 -2.10
N THR A 120 3.46 -15.69 -2.59
CA THR A 120 2.46 -15.96 -3.63
C THR A 120 1.05 -16.03 -3.03
N ASP A 121 0.02 -15.92 -3.88
CA ASP A 121 -1.38 -15.94 -3.45
C ASP A 121 -1.75 -17.22 -2.67
N GLU A 122 -1.10 -18.34 -2.96
CA GLU A 122 -1.32 -19.63 -2.31
C GLU A 122 -0.67 -19.71 -0.91
N GLU A 123 0.42 -18.97 -0.68
CA GLU A 123 1.15 -18.96 0.59
C GLU A 123 0.53 -17.98 1.60
N LEU A 124 -0.16 -16.93 1.12
CA LEU A 124 -0.73 -15.88 1.96
C LEU A 124 -1.67 -16.37 3.07
N PRO A 125 -2.61 -17.32 2.84
CA PRO A 125 -3.51 -17.80 3.88
C PRO A 125 -2.79 -18.43 5.07
N HIS A 126 -1.61 -19.01 4.88
CA HIS A 126 -0.80 -19.58 5.97
C HIS A 126 -0.08 -18.49 6.78
N ILE A 127 0.41 -17.45 6.10
CA ILE A 127 1.25 -16.42 6.71
C ILE A 127 0.42 -15.38 7.46
N LEU A 128 -0.81 -15.16 7.00
CA LEU A 128 -1.78 -14.27 7.65
C LEU A 128 -2.44 -14.92 8.88
N GLN A 129 -1.97 -16.09 9.32
CA GLN A 129 -2.35 -16.71 10.59
C GLN A 129 -1.43 -16.27 11.73
N PRO A 130 -1.88 -16.36 12.99
CA PRO A 130 -1.09 -15.97 14.16
C PRO A 130 0.29 -16.64 14.26
N ASP A 131 0.37 -17.89 13.80
CA ASP A 131 1.58 -18.70 13.86
C ASP A 131 2.46 -18.55 12.60
N GLY A 132 1.98 -17.83 11.59
CA GLY A 132 2.68 -17.63 10.31
C GLY A 132 3.86 -16.66 10.39
N ILE A 133 3.96 -15.87 11.47
CA ILE A 133 5.01 -14.87 11.66
C ILE A 133 5.99 -15.34 12.74
N ASN A 134 7.27 -15.41 12.37
CA ASN A 134 8.31 -15.78 13.31
C ASN A 134 8.62 -14.61 14.26
N LEU A 135 8.07 -14.68 15.47
CA LEU A 135 8.26 -13.72 16.55
C LEU A 135 9.38 -14.11 17.55
N SER A 136 10.17 -15.16 17.26
CA SER A 136 11.21 -15.69 18.17
C SER A 136 12.21 -14.62 18.63
N ALA A 137 12.56 -13.67 17.76
CA ALA A 137 13.44 -12.55 18.07
C ALA A 137 12.91 -11.67 19.23
N PHE A 138 11.59 -11.52 19.34
CA PHE A 138 10.95 -10.78 20.43
C PHE A 138 10.76 -11.63 21.70
N ALA A 139 10.56 -12.94 21.56
CA ALA A 139 10.40 -13.88 22.69
C ALA A 139 11.69 -14.10 23.49
N THR A 140 12.85 -13.96 22.86
CA THR A 140 14.16 -14.25 23.47
C THR A 140 14.56 -13.24 24.58
N LYS A 141 13.91 -12.07 24.67
CA LYS A 141 14.21 -11.04 25.70
C LYS A 141 13.18 -11.07 26.84
N SER A 142 13.54 -11.76 27.93
CA SER A 142 12.81 -11.96 29.21
C SER A 142 11.98 -10.76 29.72
N ASP A 143 10.74 -11.04 30.16
CA ASP A 143 9.63 -10.13 30.54
C ASP A 143 9.85 -9.18 31.76
N ARG A 144 10.95 -9.34 32.50
CA ARG A 144 11.16 -8.60 33.75
C ARG A 144 11.82 -7.23 33.54
N GLY A 145 11.07 -6.15 33.79
CA GLY A 145 11.57 -4.76 33.85
C GLY A 145 11.52 -3.97 32.54
N HIS A 146 10.78 -4.46 31.53
CA HIS A 146 10.74 -3.86 30.19
C HIS A 146 10.25 -2.43 30.13
N VAL A 147 9.20 -2.10 30.88
CA VAL A 147 8.57 -0.77 30.83
C VAL A 147 9.52 0.30 31.34
N LYS A 148 10.18 0.07 32.50
CA LYS A 148 11.18 1.01 33.05
C LYS A 148 12.36 1.17 32.10
N ARG A 149 12.90 0.06 31.55
CA ARG A 149 14.01 0.09 30.58
C ARG A 149 13.65 0.84 29.29
N ARG A 150 12.42 0.68 28.79
CA ARG A 150 11.90 1.35 27.59
C ARG A 150 11.68 2.84 27.82
N ILE A 151 11.10 3.22 28.95
CA ILE A 151 10.92 4.63 29.33
C ILE A 151 12.28 5.30 29.55
N THR A 152 13.22 4.64 30.24
CA THR A 152 14.60 5.17 30.39
C THR A 152 15.30 5.34 29.05
N ARG A 153 15.08 4.44 28.08
CA ARG A 153 15.65 4.58 26.73
C ARG A 153 15.00 5.68 25.92
N LEU A 154 13.68 5.84 25.99
CA LEU A 154 12.98 6.94 25.36
C LEU A 154 13.50 8.28 25.89
N LEU A 155 13.67 8.41 27.21
CA LEU A 155 14.20 9.62 27.85
C LEU A 155 15.69 9.86 27.58
N LYS A 156 16.51 8.81 27.48
CA LYS A 156 17.98 8.93 27.36
C LYS A 156 18.49 8.95 25.91
N TYR A 157 17.81 8.25 25.01
CA TYR A 157 18.25 8.03 23.63
C TYR A 157 17.19 8.40 22.58
N GLY A 158 15.96 8.74 22.98
CA GLY A 158 14.92 9.16 22.05
C GLY A 158 14.29 8.03 21.22
N TYR A 159 14.50 6.75 21.57
CA TYR A 159 13.85 5.59 20.93
C TYR A 159 13.40 4.54 21.96
N LEU A 160 12.28 3.87 21.65
CA LEU A 160 11.59 2.93 22.55
C LEU A 160 12.11 1.49 22.42
N MET A 161 12.36 1.04 21.20
CA MET A 161 12.60 -0.37 20.85
C MET A 161 13.99 -0.61 20.25
N ASP A 162 14.50 -1.83 20.39
CA ASP A 162 15.85 -2.20 19.94
C ASP A 162 15.85 -2.53 18.44
N MET A 163 16.52 -1.69 17.65
CA MET A 163 16.58 -1.82 16.19
C MET A 163 17.19 -3.14 15.73
N LYS A 164 18.15 -3.70 16.48
CA LYS A 164 18.80 -4.97 16.11
C LYS A 164 17.83 -6.15 16.22
N VAL A 165 16.94 -6.14 17.20
CA VAL A 165 15.90 -7.18 17.37
C VAL A 165 14.91 -7.12 16.23
N LEU A 166 14.52 -5.90 15.85
CA LEU A 166 13.63 -5.68 14.72
C LEU A 166 14.27 -6.15 13.41
N GLN A 167 15.53 -5.78 13.15
CA GLN A 167 16.28 -6.25 11.98
C GLN A 167 16.35 -7.78 11.91
N GLN A 168 16.65 -8.44 13.04
CA GLN A 168 16.67 -9.90 13.11
C GLN A 168 15.29 -10.51 12.82
N CYS A 169 14.23 -9.93 13.38
CA CYS A 169 12.86 -10.39 13.12
C CYS A 169 12.49 -10.24 11.64
N VAL A 170 12.69 -9.06 11.06
CA VAL A 170 12.31 -8.80 9.67
C VAL A 170 13.16 -9.64 8.73
N ARG A 171 14.47 -9.76 8.97
CA ARG A 171 15.35 -10.60 8.16
C ARG A 171 15.01 -12.09 8.28
N ALA A 172 14.58 -12.57 9.43
CA ALA A 172 14.14 -13.96 9.60
C ALA A 172 12.83 -14.27 8.86
N ASN A 173 11.95 -13.28 8.67
CA ASN A 173 10.67 -13.46 7.98
C ASN A 173 10.74 -13.15 6.47
N VAL A 174 11.53 -12.14 6.07
CA VAL A 174 11.63 -11.66 4.68
C VAL A 174 12.80 -12.32 3.93
N GLY A 175 13.84 -12.74 4.65
CA GLY A 175 15.11 -13.14 4.05
C GLY A 175 15.86 -11.97 3.43
N ASP A 176 16.97 -12.28 2.74
CA ASP A 176 17.78 -11.30 2.01
C ASP A 176 17.25 -11.13 0.58
N LEU A 177 15.96 -10.77 0.43
CA LEU A 177 15.32 -10.52 -0.86
C LEU A 177 15.40 -9.04 -1.28
N THR A 178 15.58 -8.81 -2.57
CA THR A 178 15.52 -7.48 -3.19
C THR A 178 14.12 -7.13 -3.70
N PHE A 179 13.86 -5.86 -4.00
CA PHE A 179 12.58 -5.43 -4.60
C PHE A 179 12.30 -6.11 -5.93
N GLU A 180 13.32 -6.30 -6.77
CA GLU A 180 13.19 -7.00 -8.05
C GLU A 180 12.88 -8.48 -7.86
N GLU A 181 13.58 -9.17 -6.96
CA GLU A 181 13.35 -10.58 -6.65
C GLU A 181 11.93 -10.82 -6.09
N ALA A 182 11.47 -9.94 -5.20
CA ALA A 182 10.11 -10.01 -4.66
C ALA A 182 9.05 -9.81 -5.74
N TYR A 183 9.23 -8.81 -6.63
CA TYR A 183 8.32 -8.59 -7.75
C TYR A 183 8.33 -9.77 -8.73
N ALA A 184 9.50 -10.34 -9.01
CA ALA A 184 9.62 -11.50 -9.89
C ALA A 184 8.81 -12.69 -9.37
N ARG A 185 8.83 -12.94 -8.05
CA ARG A 185 8.12 -14.04 -7.38
C ARG A 185 6.63 -13.79 -7.21
N SER A 186 6.22 -12.67 -6.61
CA SER A 186 4.81 -12.44 -6.24
C SER A 186 4.00 -11.70 -7.31
N LYS A 187 4.66 -11.01 -8.25
CA LYS A 187 4.05 -10.05 -9.19
C LYS A 187 3.31 -8.89 -8.51
N ARG A 188 3.48 -8.71 -7.20
CA ARG A 188 2.98 -7.57 -6.43
C ARG A 188 4.02 -6.47 -6.40
N VAL A 189 3.58 -5.24 -6.59
CA VAL A 189 4.43 -4.06 -6.56
C VAL A 189 4.53 -3.58 -5.12
N LEU A 190 5.71 -3.78 -4.52
CA LEU A 190 6.04 -3.26 -3.19
C LEU A 190 6.61 -1.85 -3.29
N ASN A 191 6.05 -0.93 -2.51
CA ASN A 191 6.56 0.42 -2.34
C ASN A 191 6.83 0.69 -0.85
N ILE A 192 8.01 1.23 -0.53
CA ILE A 192 8.38 1.61 0.84
C ILE A 192 8.80 3.07 0.84
N SER A 193 8.17 3.87 1.70
CA SER A 193 8.57 5.27 1.90
C SER A 193 9.69 5.38 2.94
N VAL A 194 10.76 6.09 2.61
CA VAL A 194 11.90 6.34 3.50
C VAL A 194 12.22 7.84 3.49
N SER A 195 12.39 8.42 4.68
CA SER A 195 12.79 9.82 4.84
C SER A 195 14.33 9.94 4.87
N SER A 196 14.90 10.67 3.92
CA SER A 196 16.34 10.97 3.85
C SER A 196 16.64 12.40 4.32
N SER A 197 17.84 12.63 4.84
CA SER A 197 18.39 13.97 5.10
C SER A 197 18.57 14.78 3.82
N ARG A 198 18.93 14.10 2.73
CA ARG A 198 19.12 14.69 1.41
C ARG A 198 17.93 14.37 0.53
N LYS A 199 16.93 15.24 0.57
CA LYS A 199 15.63 15.06 -0.09
C LYS A 199 15.71 15.03 -1.62
N ASN A 200 16.65 15.77 -2.23
CA ASN A 200 16.74 15.92 -3.69
C ASN A 200 17.69 14.90 -4.36
N GLU A 201 18.44 14.14 -3.58
CA GLU A 201 19.46 13.20 -4.12
C GLU A 201 18.97 11.75 -4.13
N VAL A 202 17.93 11.44 -3.35
CA VAL A 202 17.51 10.06 -3.08
C VAL A 202 16.00 9.91 -3.24
N PRO A 203 15.52 8.91 -4.02
CA PRO A 203 14.10 8.63 -4.12
C PRO A 203 13.54 8.27 -2.73
N GLN A 204 12.52 9.01 -2.28
CA GLN A 204 11.84 8.74 -1.01
C GLN A 204 10.91 7.53 -1.10
N LEU A 205 10.47 7.16 -2.32
CA LEU A 205 9.65 5.97 -2.58
C LEU A 205 10.50 4.89 -3.27
N LEU A 206 10.84 3.84 -2.52
CA LEU A 206 11.64 2.71 -2.98
C LEU A 206 10.72 1.61 -3.50
N ASN A 207 10.98 1.16 -4.73
CA ASN A 207 10.27 0.06 -5.38
C ASN A 207 11.17 -0.64 -6.41
N TYR A 208 10.61 -1.62 -7.12
CA TYR A 208 11.36 -2.38 -8.13
C TYR A 208 11.82 -1.54 -9.35
N LEU A 209 11.23 -0.37 -9.60
CA LEU A 209 11.63 0.54 -10.68
C LEU A 209 12.71 1.53 -10.23
N THR A 210 12.57 2.09 -9.02
CA THR A 210 13.47 3.12 -8.49
C THR A 210 14.69 2.53 -7.80
N ALA A 211 14.56 1.36 -7.18
CA ALA A 211 15.60 0.73 -6.38
C ALA A 211 15.52 -0.82 -6.42
N PRO A 212 15.68 -1.46 -7.61
CA PRO A 212 15.51 -2.91 -7.78
C PRO A 212 16.41 -3.76 -6.88
N ASN A 213 17.66 -3.34 -6.69
CA ASN A 213 18.69 -4.10 -6.00
C ASN A 213 18.70 -3.92 -4.48
N VAL A 214 17.86 -3.04 -3.94
CA VAL A 214 17.82 -2.76 -2.50
C VAL A 214 17.16 -3.91 -1.74
N LEU A 215 17.74 -4.28 -0.59
CA LEU A 215 17.20 -5.28 0.31
C LEU A 215 15.96 -4.74 1.03
N ILE A 216 14.86 -5.47 0.88
CA ILE A 216 13.53 -5.05 1.39
C ILE A 216 13.54 -4.90 2.90
N TRP A 217 14.17 -5.84 3.62
CA TRP A 217 14.22 -5.78 5.09
C TRP A 217 14.95 -4.52 5.59
N SER A 218 16.02 -4.10 4.89
CA SER A 218 16.78 -2.91 5.24
C SER A 218 15.95 -1.64 5.00
N ALA A 219 15.22 -1.58 3.89
CA ALA A 219 14.31 -0.47 3.57
C ALA A 219 13.15 -0.35 4.56
N ALA A 220 12.52 -1.47 4.93
CA ALA A 220 11.45 -1.49 5.93
C ALA A 220 11.96 -1.02 7.31
N CYS A 221 13.17 -1.44 7.69
CA CYS A 221 13.87 -0.98 8.89
C CYS A 221 14.17 0.54 8.85
N CYS A 222 14.73 1.06 7.76
CA CYS A 222 14.96 2.50 7.60
C CYS A 222 13.65 3.30 7.67
N SER A 223 12.57 2.79 7.09
CA SER A 223 11.23 3.39 7.18
C SER A 223 10.70 3.42 8.62
N THR A 224 10.99 2.43 9.47
CA THR A 224 10.58 2.48 10.89
C THR A 224 11.37 3.49 11.71
N ALA A 225 12.63 3.76 11.36
CA ALA A 225 13.48 4.68 12.09
C ALA A 225 12.97 6.14 12.02
N SER A 226 12.24 6.51 10.95
CA SER A 226 11.69 7.85 10.78
C SER A 226 10.57 8.19 11.77
N THR A 227 9.97 7.20 12.42
CA THR A 227 8.86 7.38 13.38
C THR A 227 9.32 7.56 14.83
N GLY A 228 10.63 7.46 15.08
CA GLY A 228 11.23 7.66 16.40
C GLY A 228 11.05 6.55 17.42
N LEU A 229 10.37 5.46 17.03
CA LEU A 229 10.28 4.27 17.86
C LEU A 229 11.59 3.45 17.87
N PHE A 230 12.40 3.56 16.81
CA PHE A 230 13.60 2.76 16.57
C PHE A 230 14.79 3.64 16.17
N GLY A 231 16.01 3.14 16.39
CA GLY A 231 17.25 3.81 15.98
C GLY A 231 17.46 3.81 14.45
N SER A 232 18.36 4.66 13.96
CA SER A 232 18.70 4.75 12.54
C SER A 232 19.33 3.45 11.99
N CYS A 233 19.10 3.19 10.71
CA CYS A 233 19.60 2.04 9.98
C CYS A 233 20.12 2.48 8.61
N ASP A 234 21.14 1.79 8.12
CA ASP A 234 21.64 2.00 6.76
C ASP A 234 20.85 1.14 5.78
N LEU A 235 20.62 1.68 4.58
CA LEU A 235 20.08 0.94 3.43
C LEU A 235 21.16 0.04 2.83
N LEU A 236 20.77 -1.19 2.50
CA LEU A 236 21.64 -2.20 1.93
C LEU A 236 21.11 -2.63 0.57
N ALA A 237 22.01 -2.99 -0.35
CA ALA A 237 21.68 -3.49 -1.68
C ALA A 237 22.56 -4.68 -2.05
N LYS A 238 22.08 -5.51 -2.96
CA LYS A 238 22.89 -6.56 -3.59
C LYS A 238 23.67 -5.96 -4.75
N ASP A 239 24.95 -6.26 -4.80
CA ASP A 239 25.76 -6.02 -6.00
C ASP A 239 25.48 -7.10 -7.05
N THR A 240 25.95 -6.87 -8.27
CA THR A 240 25.98 -7.82 -9.40
C THR A 240 26.56 -9.19 -9.02
N SER A 241 27.46 -9.25 -8.04
CA SER A 241 28.05 -10.48 -7.51
C SER A 241 27.23 -11.15 -6.41
N GLY A 242 26.06 -10.60 -6.05
CA GLY A 242 25.20 -11.10 -4.96
C GLY A 242 25.66 -10.72 -3.55
N ASN A 243 26.73 -9.95 -3.42
CA ASN A 243 27.23 -9.47 -2.13
C ASN A 243 26.37 -8.34 -1.59
N ILE A 244 26.15 -8.32 -0.27
CA ILE A 244 25.39 -7.27 0.40
C ILE A 244 26.31 -6.08 0.68
N VAL A 245 26.03 -4.94 0.05
CA VAL A 245 26.81 -3.70 0.15
C VAL A 245 25.90 -2.58 0.65
N LYS A 246 26.48 -1.53 1.23
CA LYS A 246 25.71 -0.33 1.57
C LYS A 246 25.22 0.33 0.28
N TRP A 247 23.93 0.64 0.24
CA TRP A 247 23.36 1.37 -0.88
C TRP A 247 23.75 2.84 -0.75
N SER A 248 24.66 3.31 -1.59
CA SER A 248 25.15 4.70 -1.52
C SER A 248 25.47 5.28 -2.88
N PRO A 249 25.01 6.52 -3.13
CA PRO A 249 25.84 7.61 -3.58
C PRO A 249 26.19 8.45 -2.33
N SER A 250 27.38 8.26 -1.75
CA SER A 250 28.02 9.17 -0.77
C SER A 250 27.27 9.52 0.55
N ALA A 251 27.67 8.90 1.67
CA ALA A 251 27.52 9.41 3.05
C ALA A 251 26.17 10.04 3.45
N VAL A 252 25.04 9.54 2.95
CA VAL A 252 23.71 9.97 3.42
C VAL A 252 23.48 9.42 4.82
N LYS A 253 23.48 10.31 5.82
CA LYS A 253 22.96 9.98 7.15
C LYS A 253 21.44 10.00 7.06
N TRP A 254 20.79 8.88 7.33
CA TRP A 254 19.33 8.83 7.43
C TRP A 254 18.87 9.67 8.61
N ASN A 255 17.89 10.55 8.37
CA ASN A 255 17.43 11.51 9.38
C ASN A 255 17.05 10.76 10.65
N HIS A 256 17.48 11.31 11.78
CA HIS A 256 16.84 10.98 13.04
C HIS A 256 15.38 11.48 12.94
N TRP A 257 14.44 10.74 13.51
CA TRP A 257 13.01 11.05 13.43
C TRP A 257 12.65 12.50 13.82
N SER A 258 13.46 13.14 14.66
CA SER A 258 13.33 14.55 15.06
C SER A 258 13.64 15.58 13.96
N GLU A 259 14.44 15.19 12.96
CA GLU A 259 14.91 16.02 11.84
C GLU A 259 14.14 15.73 10.54
N ALA A 260 13.25 14.74 10.54
CA ALA A 260 12.37 14.44 9.42
C ALA A 260 11.27 15.51 9.31
N THR A 261 11.60 16.69 8.79
CA THR A 261 10.58 17.68 8.38
C THR A 261 9.85 17.17 7.15
N GLN A 262 8.62 16.66 7.34
CA GLN A 262 7.73 16.20 6.27
C GLN A 262 7.11 17.34 5.45
N ASN A 263 7.24 18.60 5.88
CA ASN A 263 6.55 19.75 5.25
C ASN A 263 6.93 20.04 3.79
N ASP A 264 7.99 19.44 3.25
CA ASP A 264 8.42 19.61 1.84
C ASP A 264 8.58 18.27 1.08
N SER A 265 8.12 17.13 1.63
CA SER A 265 8.15 15.87 0.88
C SER A 265 6.98 15.84 -0.11
N GLU A 266 7.26 15.61 -1.40
CA GLU A 266 6.24 15.16 -2.35
C GLU A 266 5.45 14.02 -1.70
N GLU A 267 4.13 14.16 -1.60
CA GLU A 267 3.31 13.16 -0.94
C GLU A 267 3.59 11.79 -1.57
N PRO A 268 3.93 10.75 -0.77
CA PRO A 268 4.20 9.42 -1.29
C PRO A 268 3.08 8.88 -2.20
N LEU A 269 1.85 9.36 -2.01
CA LEU A 269 0.70 9.06 -2.85
C LEU A 269 0.82 9.66 -4.26
N HIS A 270 1.25 10.91 -4.39
CA HIS A 270 1.43 11.57 -5.69
C HIS A 270 2.50 10.85 -6.51
N ARG A 271 3.62 10.49 -5.87
CA ARG A 271 4.67 9.72 -6.54
C ARG A 271 4.19 8.32 -6.95
N LEU A 272 3.33 7.71 -6.13
CA LEU A 272 2.73 6.42 -6.44
C LEU A 272 1.73 6.51 -7.61
N SER A 273 0.95 7.59 -7.70
CA SER A 273 0.06 7.83 -8.84
C SER A 273 0.83 8.04 -10.13
N GLU A 274 1.95 8.76 -10.10
CA GLU A 274 2.79 8.99 -11.27
C GLU A 274 3.43 7.69 -11.79
N LEU A 275 3.99 6.88 -10.90
CA LEU A 275 4.75 5.68 -11.30
C LEU A 275 3.85 4.55 -11.79
N PHE A 276 2.66 4.39 -11.20
CA PHE A 276 1.79 3.24 -11.45
C PHE A 276 0.39 3.59 -11.95
N ASN A 277 0.13 4.86 -12.30
CA ASN A 277 -1.18 5.33 -12.77
C ASN A 277 -2.31 4.96 -11.78
N VAL A 278 -2.04 5.19 -10.50
CA VAL A 278 -2.99 4.91 -9.41
C VAL A 278 -3.90 6.11 -9.21
N ASN A 279 -5.20 5.86 -9.25
CA ASN A 279 -6.24 6.88 -9.03
C ASN A 279 -7.17 6.52 -7.86
N HIS A 280 -6.97 5.36 -7.23
CA HIS A 280 -7.75 4.91 -6.08
C HIS A 280 -6.84 4.39 -4.98
N PHE A 281 -6.97 4.99 -3.80
CA PHE A 281 -6.18 4.62 -2.63
C PHE A 281 -7.07 4.03 -1.54
N ILE A 282 -6.73 2.80 -1.14
CA ILE A 282 -7.26 2.14 0.05
C ILE A 282 -6.21 2.37 1.14
N VAL A 283 -6.48 3.26 2.08
CA VAL A 283 -5.56 3.62 3.16
C VAL A 283 -5.95 2.86 4.42
N SER A 284 -5.05 2.02 4.92
CA SER A 284 -5.17 1.39 6.23
C SER A 284 -4.39 2.24 7.23
N GLN A 285 -5.08 2.94 8.11
CA GLN A 285 -4.49 3.92 9.02
C GLN A 285 -4.33 3.35 10.43
N ALA A 286 -3.09 3.19 10.89
CA ALA A 286 -2.77 2.71 12.25
C ALA A 286 -2.35 3.81 13.22
N THR A 287 -2.47 5.07 12.84
CA THR A 287 -2.11 6.20 13.70
C THR A 287 -3.21 6.50 14.71
N THR A 288 -2.93 6.23 15.99
CA THR A 288 -3.92 6.33 17.08
C THR A 288 -4.41 7.73 17.37
N TYR A 289 -3.56 8.75 17.17
CA TYR A 289 -3.94 10.15 17.34
C TYR A 289 -4.94 10.64 16.28
N ALA A 290 -5.01 9.95 15.14
CA ALA A 290 -5.94 10.28 14.06
C ALA A 290 -7.33 9.65 14.26
N LEU A 291 -7.45 8.63 15.13
CA LEU A 291 -8.71 7.91 15.41
C LEU A 291 -9.92 8.78 15.74
N PRO A 292 -9.87 9.82 16.62
CA PRO A 292 -11.05 10.63 16.92
C PRO A 292 -11.55 11.40 15.69
N PHE A 293 -10.67 11.68 14.73
CA PHE A 293 -11.06 12.36 13.51
C PHE A 293 -11.48 11.40 12.39
N ILE A 294 -10.86 10.23 12.29
CA ILE A 294 -11.24 9.19 11.32
C ILE A 294 -12.60 8.60 11.69
N ALA A 295 -12.89 8.46 12.98
CA ALA A 295 -14.19 8.02 13.47
C ALA A 295 -15.33 8.91 12.97
N LYS A 296 -15.09 10.21 12.72
CA LYS A 296 -16.06 11.15 12.12
C LYS A 296 -16.21 10.98 10.60
N GLU A 297 -15.16 10.53 9.90
CA GLU A 297 -15.19 10.34 8.44
C GLU A 297 -15.72 8.95 8.06
N ASN A 298 -15.46 7.96 8.90
CA ASN A 298 -15.91 6.57 8.76
C ASN A 298 -17.23 6.27 9.51
N SER A 299 -17.84 7.25 10.19
CA SER A 299 -19.18 7.11 10.77
C SER A 299 -20.24 7.11 9.68
N LEU A 300 -20.23 6.04 8.90
CA LEU A 300 -21.25 5.64 7.95
C LEU A 300 -22.57 5.33 8.68
N GLN A 301 -22.52 4.95 9.96
CA GLN A 301 -23.69 4.69 10.80
C GLN A 301 -23.44 5.20 12.21
N GLN A 302 -24.14 6.25 12.64
CA GLN A 302 -24.72 6.45 13.99
C GLN A 302 -24.86 7.93 14.32
N HIS A 303 -25.96 8.24 15.03
CA HIS A 303 -26.25 9.54 15.63
C HIS A 303 -24.98 10.25 16.10
N GLU A 304 -24.83 11.49 15.62
CA GLU A 304 -23.88 12.47 16.12
C GLU A 304 -24.14 12.72 17.62
N SER A 305 -23.61 11.84 18.47
CA SER A 305 -23.58 12.08 19.90
C SER A 305 -22.85 13.40 20.11
N LEU A 306 -23.45 14.29 20.89
CA LEU A 306 -22.86 15.60 21.22
C LEU A 306 -21.43 15.46 21.76
N TRP A 307 -21.12 14.33 22.40
CA TRP A 307 -19.78 13.97 22.85
C TRP A 307 -18.77 13.81 21.72
N ASN A 308 -19.15 13.21 20.59
CA ASN A 308 -18.26 13.06 19.42
C ASN A 308 -17.99 14.41 18.76
N LYS A 309 -19.00 15.29 18.71
CA LYS A 309 -18.83 16.68 18.24
C LYS A 309 -17.90 17.48 19.15
N LEU A 310 -18.10 17.40 20.47
CA LEU A 310 -17.24 18.06 21.46
C LEU A 310 -15.81 17.53 21.39
N ALA A 311 -15.62 16.21 21.36
CA ALA A 311 -14.31 15.59 21.21
C ALA A 311 -13.62 16.02 19.90
N TYR A 312 -14.36 16.09 18.79
CA TYR A 312 -13.84 16.60 17.53
C TYR A 312 -13.42 18.06 17.62
N ILE A 313 -14.23 18.93 18.23
CA ILE A 313 -13.91 20.35 18.42
C ILE A 313 -12.64 20.49 19.25
N VAL A 314 -12.57 19.83 20.42
CA VAL A 314 -11.40 19.86 21.30
C VAL A 314 -10.16 19.34 20.58
N ALA A 315 -10.26 18.22 19.87
CA ALA A 315 -9.15 17.67 19.11
C ALA A 315 -8.72 18.61 17.97
N SER A 316 -9.67 19.24 17.28
CA SER A 316 -9.38 20.20 16.20
C SER A 316 -8.73 21.48 16.71
N GLU A 317 -9.16 21.99 17.86
CA GLU A 317 -8.54 23.12 18.53
C GLU A 317 -7.13 22.76 19.01
N MET A 318 -6.97 21.60 19.64
CA MET A 318 -5.65 21.12 20.06
C MET A 318 -4.69 20.96 18.87
N LYS A 319 -5.15 20.39 17.75
CA LYS A 319 -4.38 20.31 16.51
C LYS A 319 -4.03 21.71 15.98
N HIS A 320 -4.98 22.64 15.99
CA HIS A 320 -4.77 24.01 15.55
C HIS A 320 -3.74 24.73 16.42
N ARG A 321 -3.81 24.58 17.75
CA ARG A 321 -2.84 25.15 18.70
C ARG A 321 -1.47 24.54 18.51
N LEU A 322 -1.37 23.23 18.32
CA LEU A 322 -0.10 22.60 17.97
C LEU A 322 0.42 23.19 16.64
N TYR A 323 -0.38 23.29 15.59
CA TYR A 323 0.07 23.93 14.35
C TYR A 323 0.57 25.38 14.53
N GLN A 324 -0.10 26.19 15.36
CA GLN A 324 0.37 27.55 15.69
C GLN A 324 1.74 27.55 16.40
N ILE A 325 1.97 26.61 17.32
CA ILE A 325 3.26 26.50 18.02
C ILE A 325 4.35 26.01 17.04
N ASP A 326 4.00 25.22 16.03
CA ASP A 326 4.93 24.72 15.01
C ASP A 326 5.44 25.87 14.14
N GLN A 327 4.53 26.78 13.75
CA GLN A 327 4.90 28.01 13.04
C GLN A 327 5.82 28.93 13.85
N LEU A 328 5.76 28.84 15.19
CA LEU A 328 6.67 29.55 16.09
C LEU A 328 7.99 28.79 16.34
N TYR A 329 8.23 27.66 15.65
CA TYR A 329 9.38 26.76 15.80
C TYR A 329 9.61 26.26 17.25
N ALA A 330 8.61 26.37 18.12
CA ALA A 330 8.73 26.11 19.56
C ALA A 330 8.27 24.70 19.96
N ILE A 331 7.94 23.84 19.00
CA ILE A 331 7.44 22.49 19.29
C ILE A 331 8.56 21.54 19.66
N PRO A 332 8.45 20.85 20.82
CA PRO A 332 9.30 19.71 21.12
C PRO A 332 9.17 18.67 20.01
N ASN A 333 10.28 18.19 19.45
CA ASN A 333 10.28 17.24 18.33
C ASN A 333 9.37 16.01 18.57
N ILE A 334 9.18 15.59 19.82
CA ILE A 334 8.27 14.51 20.27
C ILE A 334 6.79 14.74 19.90
N LEU A 335 6.36 16.00 19.81
CA LEU A 335 4.97 16.37 19.54
C LEU A 335 4.69 16.64 18.06
N ARG A 336 5.73 16.74 17.20
CA ARG A 336 5.57 16.95 15.76
C ARG A 336 4.75 15.86 15.06
N PRO A 337 4.87 14.56 15.39
CA PRO A 337 4.03 13.52 14.79
C PRO A 337 2.53 13.69 15.02
N PHE A 338 2.11 14.45 16.05
CA PHE A 338 0.68 14.74 16.29
C PHE A 338 0.11 15.81 15.35
N ILE A 339 0.98 16.56 14.68
CA ILE A 339 0.63 17.64 13.75
C ILE A 339 0.56 17.09 12.33
N GLU A 340 1.29 16.00 12.06
CA GLU A 340 1.40 15.35 10.76
C GLU A 340 0.03 15.16 10.08
N GLU A 341 0.03 15.51 8.81
CA GLU A 341 -1.15 15.56 7.98
C GLU A 341 -1.71 14.16 7.75
N LYS A 342 -3.04 14.08 7.73
CA LYS A 342 -3.72 12.82 7.47
C LYS A 342 -3.56 12.50 6.00
N ILE A 343 -3.01 11.33 5.71
CA ILE A 343 -3.12 10.77 4.37
C ILE A 343 -4.58 10.32 4.20
N SER A 344 -5.43 11.16 3.61
CA SER A 344 -6.81 10.80 3.31
C SER A 344 -6.86 10.06 1.97
N GLY A 345 -7.28 8.80 2.01
CA GLY A 345 -7.54 7.99 0.84
C GLY A 345 -9.00 8.05 0.39
N ASN A 346 -9.28 7.46 -0.77
CA ASN A 346 -10.65 7.26 -1.23
C ASN A 346 -11.41 6.31 -0.29
N VAL A 347 -10.73 5.30 0.27
CA VAL A 347 -11.23 4.44 1.33
C VAL A 347 -10.25 4.49 2.49
N THR A 348 -10.72 4.76 3.71
CA THR A 348 -9.89 4.75 4.90
C THR A 348 -10.39 3.65 5.83
N ILE A 349 -9.52 2.69 6.15
CA ILE A 349 -9.79 1.63 7.13
C ILE A 349 -9.06 2.04 8.41
N ALA A 350 -9.78 2.05 9.53
CA ALA A 350 -9.20 2.36 10.83
C ALA A 350 -9.79 1.45 11.90
N PRO A 351 -8.96 0.99 12.85
CA PRO A 351 -9.40 0.08 13.90
C PRO A 351 -10.20 0.84 14.95
N ARG A 352 -11.18 0.16 15.56
CA ARG A 352 -11.76 0.61 16.82
C ARG A 352 -10.84 0.19 17.96
N VAL A 353 -10.18 1.17 18.59
CA VAL A 353 -9.20 0.94 19.66
C VAL A 353 -9.81 1.29 21.02
N ALA A 354 -9.69 0.40 21.99
CA ALA A 354 -10.06 0.65 23.39
C ALA A 354 -8.85 1.18 24.19
N ILE A 355 -9.11 1.84 25.33
CA ILE A 355 -8.05 2.38 26.20
C ILE A 355 -7.13 1.27 26.73
N SER A 356 -7.66 0.06 26.95
CA SER A 356 -6.90 -1.13 27.34
C SER A 356 -5.80 -1.51 26.34
N ASP A 357 -6.00 -1.17 25.07
CA ASP A 357 -5.17 -1.66 23.98
C ASP A 357 -3.87 -0.88 23.85
N PHE A 358 -3.77 0.30 24.48
CA PHE A 358 -2.53 1.08 24.57
C PHE A 358 -1.39 0.35 25.27
N ASN A 359 -1.71 -0.68 26.07
CA ASN A 359 -0.71 -1.55 26.67
C ASN A 359 0.15 -2.25 25.61
N ILE A 360 -0.34 -2.46 24.37
CA ILE A 360 0.45 -3.16 23.36
C ILE A 360 1.73 -2.40 22.99
N VAL A 361 1.68 -1.06 22.96
CA VAL A 361 2.83 -0.21 22.65
C VAL A 361 4.00 -0.47 23.62
N PHE A 362 3.68 -0.86 24.85
CA PHE A 362 4.65 -1.13 25.91
C PHE A 362 4.99 -2.61 26.08
N SER A 363 4.26 -3.52 25.44
CA SER A 363 4.47 -4.97 25.50
C SER A 363 5.27 -5.50 24.29
N ASN A 364 5.68 -6.77 24.32
CA ASN A 364 6.19 -7.47 23.13
C ASN A 364 5.02 -8.16 22.41
N PRO A 365 5.03 -8.21 21.07
CA PRO A 365 4.02 -8.94 20.33
C PRO A 365 4.12 -10.44 20.64
N THR A 366 3.01 -11.04 21.04
CA THR A 366 2.84 -12.49 21.22
C THR A 366 1.87 -13.03 20.16
N ALA A 367 1.88 -14.34 19.91
CA ALA A 367 0.96 -14.97 18.96
C ALA A 367 -0.52 -14.70 19.32
N SER A 368 -0.87 -14.75 20.61
CA SER A 368 -2.21 -14.40 21.09
C SER A 368 -2.58 -12.93 20.85
N SER A 369 -1.64 -12.00 21.07
CA SER A 369 -1.86 -10.60 20.75
C SER A 369 -2.04 -10.40 19.24
N LEU A 370 -1.27 -11.12 18.42
CA LEU A 370 -1.36 -11.03 16.97
C LEU A 370 -2.70 -11.55 16.45
N ALA A 371 -3.21 -12.67 17.00
CA ALA A 371 -4.55 -13.19 16.71
C ALA A 371 -5.66 -12.17 17.02
N TYR A 372 -5.53 -11.47 18.16
CA TYR A 372 -6.44 -10.39 18.52
C TYR A 372 -6.42 -9.26 17.46
N TRP A 373 -5.24 -8.77 17.08
CA TRP A 373 -5.13 -7.68 16.09
C TRP A 373 -5.57 -8.08 14.69
N ILE A 374 -5.30 -9.31 14.26
CA ILE A 374 -5.82 -9.84 12.98
C ILE A 374 -7.35 -9.79 12.99
N ARG A 375 -7.99 -10.34 14.03
CA ARG A 375 -9.45 -10.33 14.13
C ARG A 375 -10.01 -8.89 14.14
N HIS A 376 -9.36 -7.97 14.86
CA HIS A 376 -9.76 -6.57 14.89
C HIS A 376 -9.63 -5.89 13.51
N GLY A 377 -8.59 -6.23 12.74
CA GLY A 377 -8.41 -5.73 11.38
C GLY A 377 -9.45 -6.26 10.39
N GLU A 378 -9.81 -7.54 10.48
CA GLU A 378 -10.88 -8.14 9.68
C GLU A 378 -12.22 -7.45 9.96
N GLN A 379 -12.59 -7.32 11.24
CA GLN A 379 -13.83 -6.67 11.67
C GLN A 379 -13.93 -5.21 11.22
N SER A 380 -12.80 -4.50 11.16
CA SER A 380 -12.76 -3.11 10.69
C SER A 380 -12.90 -3.01 9.16
N THR A 381 -12.59 -4.08 8.44
CA THR A 381 -12.62 -4.13 6.98
C THR A 381 -13.99 -4.60 6.45
N TRP A 382 -14.68 -5.50 7.15
CA TRP A 382 -15.95 -6.08 6.68
C TRP A 382 -17.02 -5.06 6.25
N PRO A 383 -17.27 -3.95 6.99
CA PRO A 383 -18.26 -2.95 6.57
C PRO A 383 -17.90 -2.23 5.27
N LEU A 384 -16.61 -2.19 4.93
CA LEU A 384 -16.07 -1.50 3.76
C LEU A 384 -15.87 -2.45 2.56
N LEU A 385 -16.02 -3.76 2.74
CA LEU A 385 -15.78 -4.75 1.67
C LEU A 385 -16.67 -4.52 0.45
N SER A 386 -17.96 -4.26 0.65
CA SER A 386 -18.88 -3.99 -0.47
C SER A 386 -18.49 -2.72 -1.21
N PHE A 387 -18.08 -1.68 -0.49
CA PHE A 387 -17.61 -0.43 -1.08
C PHE A 387 -16.32 -0.61 -1.88
N ILE A 388 -15.33 -1.31 -1.32
CA ILE A 388 -14.07 -1.62 -2.00
C ILE A 388 -14.34 -2.48 -3.23
N ARG A 389 -15.23 -3.47 -3.12
CA ARG A 389 -15.65 -4.34 -4.21
C ARG A 389 -16.23 -3.54 -5.37
N THR A 390 -17.19 -2.64 -5.15
CA THR A 390 -17.76 -1.79 -6.21
C THR A 390 -16.69 -0.98 -6.94
N ARG A 391 -15.62 -0.54 -6.26
CA ARG A 391 -14.56 0.28 -6.88
C ARG A 391 -13.52 -0.53 -7.63
N CYS A 392 -13.25 -1.76 -7.19
CA CYS A 392 -12.16 -2.58 -7.71
C CYS A 392 -12.62 -3.63 -8.72
N MET A 393 -13.91 -4.01 -8.76
CA MET A 393 -14.36 -5.19 -9.53
C MET A 393 -14.03 -5.10 -11.03
N ILE A 394 -14.29 -3.95 -11.65
CA ILE A 394 -13.98 -3.71 -13.08
C ILE A 394 -12.47 -3.77 -13.33
N GLU A 395 -11.66 -3.15 -12.46
CA GLU A 395 -10.19 -3.19 -12.58
C GLU A 395 -9.68 -4.62 -12.52
N LEU A 396 -10.16 -5.40 -11.55
CA LEU A 396 -9.76 -6.80 -11.38
C LEU A 396 -10.19 -7.67 -12.57
N ALA A 397 -11.37 -7.41 -13.15
CA ALA A 397 -11.83 -8.09 -14.35
C ALA A 397 -10.93 -7.76 -15.57
N LEU A 398 -10.62 -6.48 -15.78
CA LEU A 398 -9.70 -6.05 -16.85
C LEU A 398 -8.31 -6.66 -16.67
N ASP A 399 -7.77 -6.67 -15.45
CA ASP A 399 -6.46 -7.27 -15.16
C ASP A 399 -6.45 -8.78 -15.44
N LYS A 400 -7.47 -9.51 -14.99
CA LYS A 400 -7.61 -10.95 -15.26
C LYS A 400 -7.66 -11.24 -16.75
N ALA A 401 -8.45 -10.48 -17.51
CA ALA A 401 -8.58 -10.65 -18.96
C ALA A 401 -7.25 -10.38 -19.69
N VAL A 402 -6.53 -9.31 -19.32
CA VAL A 402 -5.21 -9.00 -19.90
C VAL A 402 -4.19 -10.11 -19.61
N LEU A 403 -4.19 -10.68 -18.41
CA LEU A 403 -3.25 -11.75 -18.04
C LEU A 403 -3.54 -13.05 -18.79
N ARG A 404 -4.82 -13.44 -18.91
CA ARG A 404 -5.24 -14.62 -19.68
C ARG A 404 -4.84 -14.51 -21.14
N LEU A 405 -5.11 -13.36 -21.77
CA LEU A 405 -4.72 -13.13 -23.17
C LEU A 405 -3.20 -13.13 -23.36
N LYS A 406 -2.43 -12.61 -22.40
CA LYS A 406 -0.97 -12.68 -22.42
C LYS A 406 -0.47 -14.12 -22.31
N ALA A 407 -1.04 -14.92 -21.40
CA ALA A 407 -0.69 -16.33 -21.26
C ALA A 407 -0.95 -17.11 -22.56
N MET A 408 -2.11 -16.90 -23.19
CA MET A 408 -2.46 -17.54 -24.48
C MET A 408 -1.57 -17.08 -25.65
N ASN A 409 -1.03 -15.86 -25.61
CA ASN A 409 -0.12 -15.36 -26.66
C ASN A 409 1.29 -15.93 -26.55
N VAL A 410 1.76 -16.28 -25.34
CA VAL A 410 3.10 -16.87 -25.14
C VAL A 410 3.18 -18.27 -25.75
N GLU A 411 2.06 -18.98 -25.87
CA GLU A 411 1.99 -20.30 -26.52
C GLU A 411 2.04 -20.24 -28.05
N ARG A 412 1.89 -19.05 -28.67
CA ARG A 412 2.00 -18.87 -30.13
C ARG A 412 3.41 -18.41 -30.49
N PRO A 413 4.14 -19.12 -31.37
CA PRO A 413 5.45 -18.66 -31.82
C PRO A 413 5.32 -17.29 -32.49
N PRO A 414 6.30 -16.38 -32.33
CA PRO A 414 6.25 -15.06 -32.93
C PRO A 414 6.08 -15.21 -34.45
N VAL A 415 5.08 -14.53 -35.00
CA VAL A 415 4.86 -14.47 -36.45
C VAL A 415 6.04 -13.75 -37.06
N VAL A 416 6.99 -14.50 -37.62
CA VAL A 416 8.08 -13.95 -38.41
C VAL A 416 7.45 -13.36 -39.67
N VAL A 417 7.30 -12.04 -39.69
CA VAL A 417 6.92 -11.31 -40.90
C VAL A 417 8.11 -11.36 -41.84
N THR A 418 8.13 -12.36 -42.73
CA THR A 418 9.09 -12.41 -43.83
C THR A 418 8.83 -11.20 -44.73
N PRO A 419 9.80 -10.29 -44.94
CA PRO A 419 9.60 -9.15 -45.83
C PRO A 419 9.37 -9.67 -47.25
N GLY A 420 8.17 -9.42 -47.78
CA GLY A 420 7.80 -9.79 -49.14
C GLY A 420 8.72 -9.11 -50.14
N LYS A 421 9.24 -9.89 -51.11
CA LYS A 421 10.04 -9.38 -52.23
C LYS A 421 9.25 -8.34 -53.01
N HIS A 422 9.58 -7.07 -52.83
CA HIS A 422 9.16 -5.99 -53.74
C HIS A 422 9.75 -6.26 -55.13
N ILE A 423 8.91 -6.66 -56.08
CA ILE A 423 9.25 -6.68 -57.50
C ILE A 423 9.06 -5.25 -58.03
N GLU A 424 10.16 -4.49 -58.12
CA GLU A 424 10.17 -3.18 -58.78
C GLU A 424 10.01 -3.35 -60.30
N GLN A 425 8.82 -3.07 -60.83
CA GLN A 425 8.65 -2.79 -62.26
C GLN A 425 9.02 -1.34 -62.54
N LYS A 426 10.27 -1.09 -62.96
CA LYS A 426 10.71 0.22 -63.50
C LYS A 426 10.00 0.53 -64.82
N LYS A 427 9.00 1.41 -64.81
CA LYS A 427 8.51 2.09 -66.02
C LYS A 427 9.45 3.26 -66.37
N ARG A 428 10.15 3.16 -67.49
CA ARG A 428 10.93 4.25 -68.11
C ARG A 428 9.96 5.34 -68.61
N ALA A 429 10.12 6.57 -68.10
CA ALA A 429 9.51 7.76 -68.68
C ALA A 429 10.29 8.17 -69.95
N ARG A 430 9.58 8.32 -71.08
CA ARG A 430 10.12 8.91 -72.31
C ARG A 430 10.01 10.44 -72.21
N SER A 431 11.14 11.11 -72.40
CA SER A 431 11.23 12.54 -72.68
C SER A 431 10.67 12.83 -74.09
N MET A 432 9.83 13.85 -74.21
CA MET A 432 9.55 14.51 -75.48
C MET A 432 9.83 16.01 -75.34
N HIS A 433 10.46 16.53 -76.38
CA HIS A 433 10.72 17.93 -76.69
C HIS A 433 9.49 18.81 -76.66
#